data_AF-A0A4P7W2T5-F1
#
_entry.id   AF-A0A4P7W2T5-F1
#
_cell.length_a   1.000
_cell.length_b   1.000
_cell.length_c   1.000
_cell.angle_alpha   90.00
_cell.angle_beta   90.00
_cell.angle_gamma   90.00
#
_symmetry.space_group_name_H-M   'P 1'
#
loop_
_entity.id
_entity.type
_entity.pdbx_description
1 polymer ?
#
loop_
_entity_poly.entity_id
_entity_poly.type
_entity_poly.pdbx_seq_one_letter_code
_entity_poly.pdbx_strand_id
1 'polypeptide(L)' 'MMGFTDDLLFAVTSHIVENWERLDGNVAYFANRVRKSGLTTADLDNYLVERGKVCPVCVTTVFNYILHPVDSEEGGQA' A
#
# COMPACT_ATOMS: atom_id res chain seq x y z
N MET A 1 22.69 3.90 5.07
CA MET A 1 22.50 4.64 3.81
C MET A 1 21.18 4.14 3.28
N MET A 2 20.10 4.94 3.36
CA MET A 2 18.81 4.51 2.78
C MET A 2 19.01 4.40 1.27
N GLY A 3 18.65 3.26 0.69
CA GLY A 3 18.65 3.10 -0.75
C GLY A 3 17.50 3.88 -1.37
N PHE A 4 17.55 4.12 -2.68
CA PHE A 4 16.47 4.79 -3.42
C PHE A 4 15.09 4.15 -3.16
N THR A 5 15.04 2.82 -3.03
CA THR A 5 13.81 2.07 -2.68
C THR A 5 13.31 2.40 -1.27
N ASP A 6 14.20 2.52 -0.29
CA ASP A 6 13.83 2.86 1.10
C ASP A 6 13.25 4.28 1.19
N ASP A 7 13.86 5.23 0.46
CA ASP A 7 13.38 6.61 0.39
C ASP A 7 11.98 6.68 -0.26
N LEU A 8 11.76 5.89 -1.31
CA LEU A 8 10.44 5.79 -1.96
C LEU A 8 9.40 5.15 -1.03
N LEU A 9 9.74 4.06 -0.35
CA LEU A 9 8.85 3.43 0.64
C LEU A 9 8.50 4.41 1.76
N PHE A 10 9.47 5.15 2.27
CA PHE A 10 9.24 6.18 3.28
C PHE A 10 8.31 7.29 2.78
N ALA A 11 8.54 7.81 1.57
CA ALA A 11 7.72 8.86 0.99
C ALA A 11 6.27 8.40 0.77
N VAL A 12 6.08 7.20 0.22
CA VAL A 12 4.75 6.64 -0.06
C VAL A 12 3.98 6.36 1.23
N THR A 13 4.62 5.74 2.21
CA THR A 13 3.98 5.40 3.48
C THR A 13 3.63 6.64 4.30
N SER A 14 4.54 7.63 4.37
CA SER A 14 4.26 8.93 4.98
C SER A 14 3.08 9.63 4.30
N HIS A 15 3.05 9.65 2.97
CA HIS A 15 1.94 10.25 2.23
C HIS A 15 0.59 9.58 2.55
N ILE A 16 0.56 8.25 2.66
CA ILE A 16 -0.65 7.50 3.03
C ILE A 16 -1.09 7.91 4.43
N VAL A 17 -0.20 7.85 5.41
CA VAL A 17 -0.53 8.15 6.82
C VAL A 17 -1.06 9.57 6.98
N GLU A 18 -0.35 10.56 6.42
CA GLU A 18 -0.70 11.98 6.54
C GLU A 18 -2.01 12.35 5.87
N ASN A 19 -2.42 11.62 4.82
CA ASN A 19 -3.59 11.96 4.02
C ASN A 19 -4.74 10.99 4.21
N TRP A 20 -4.59 9.95 5.03
CA TRP A 20 -5.55 8.87 5.19
C TRP A 20 -6.94 9.40 5.57
N GLU A 21 -7.04 10.11 6.70
CA GLU A 21 -8.30 10.66 7.19
C GLU A 21 -8.85 11.75 6.27
N ARG A 22 -7.97 12.59 5.72
CA ARG A 22 -8.35 13.68 4.79
C ARG A 22 -9.00 13.16 3.51
N LEU A 23 -8.62 11.96 3.08
CA LEU A 23 -9.15 11.30 1.87
C LEU A 23 -10.13 10.17 2.22
N ASP A 24 -10.69 10.18 3.43
CA ASP A 24 -11.72 9.23 3.89
C ASP A 24 -11.30 7.76 3.73
N GLY A 25 -10.00 7.47 3.92
CA GLY A 25 -9.45 6.13 3.78
C GLY A 25 -9.60 5.52 2.37
N ASN A 26 -9.61 6.35 1.32
CA ASN A 26 -9.77 5.88 -0.07
C ASN A 26 -8.60 4.99 -0.54
N VAL A 27 -8.73 3.68 -0.30
CA VAL A 27 -7.72 2.66 -0.61
C VAL A 27 -7.35 2.66 -2.11
N ALA A 28 -8.35 2.77 -2.99
CA ALA A 28 -8.12 2.72 -4.43
C ALA A 28 -7.27 3.91 -4.93
N TYR A 29 -7.50 5.10 -4.38
CA TYR A 29 -6.68 6.28 -4.67
C TYR A 29 -5.22 6.06 -4.26
N PHE A 30 -4.98 5.63 -3.01
CA PHE A 30 -3.62 5.39 -2.52
C PHE A 30 -2.93 4.25 -3.26
N ALA A 31 -3.65 3.18 -3.56
CA ALA A 31 -3.11 2.06 -4.33
C ALA A 31 -2.68 2.47 -5.74
N ASN A 32 -3.45 3.33 -6.42
CA ASN A 32 -3.06 3.89 -7.71
C ASN A 32 -1.78 4.74 -7.60
N ARG A 33 -1.66 5.55 -6.53
CA ARG A 33 -0.44 6.33 -6.27
C ARG A 33 0.78 5.44 -6.03
N VAL A 34 0.63 4.38 -5.24
CA VAL A 34 1.71 3.41 -4.96
C VAL A 34 2.11 2.70 -6.25
N ARG A 35 1.17 2.22 -7.08
CA ARG A 35 1.47 1.60 -8.37
C ARG A 35 2.24 2.52 -9.33
N LYS A 36 2.06 3.84 -9.22
CA LYS A 36 2.77 4.84 -10.02
C LYS A 36 4.13 5.25 -9.44
N SER A 37 4.48 4.81 -8.23
CA SER A 37 5.73 5.20 -7.56
C SER A 37 6.98 4.51 -8.11
N GLY A 38 6.80 3.43 -8.88
CA GLY A 38 7.91 2.58 -9.35
C GLY A 38 8.31 1.48 -8.37
N LEU A 39 7.69 1.40 -7.19
CA LEU A 39 7.84 0.27 -6.26
C LEU A 39 7.25 -1.00 -6.87
N THR A 40 7.98 -2.10 -6.74
CA THR A 40 7.51 -3.43 -7.15
C THR A 40 6.65 -4.06 -6.07
N THR A 41 5.87 -5.08 -6.43
CA THR A 41 5.13 -5.87 -5.44
C THR A 41 6.06 -6.54 -4.42
N ALA A 42 7.26 -6.95 -4.82
CA ALA A 42 8.26 -7.50 -3.92
C ALA A 42 8.72 -6.47 -2.86
N ASP A 43 8.89 -5.21 -3.25
CA ASP A 43 9.26 -4.14 -2.31
C ASP A 43 8.17 -3.92 -1.25
N LEU A 44 6.90 -3.98 -1.67
CA LEU A 44 5.76 -3.83 -0.75
C LEU A 44 5.65 -5.03 0.20
N ASP A 45 5.79 -6.25 -0.31
CA ASP A 45 5.73 -7.48 0.49
C ASP A 45 6.87 -7.53 1.51
N ASN A 46 8.10 -7.25 1.08
CA ASN A 46 9.26 -7.16 1.97
C ASN A 46 9.04 -6.11 3.06
N TYR A 47 8.52 -4.93 2.71
CA TYR A 47 8.21 -3.89 3.68
C TYR A 47 7.21 -4.37 4.75
N LEU A 48 6.15 -5.08 4.35
CA LEU A 48 5.17 -5.63 5.29
C LEU A 48 5.78 -6.71 6.19
N VAL A 49 6.64 -7.59 5.65
CA VAL A 49 7.34 -8.61 6.42
C VAL A 49 8.26 -7.98 7.46
N GLU A 50 9.04 -6.97 7.08
CA GLU A 50 9.99 -6.29 7.97
C GLU A 50 9.30 -5.42 9.03
N ARG A 51 8.17 -4.78 8.69
CA ARG A 51 7.47 -3.83 9.57
C ARG A 51 6.21 -4.39 10.23
N GLY A 52 5.91 -5.68 10.04
CA GLY A 52 4.59 -6.29 10.29
C GLY A 52 3.82 -5.82 11.54
N LYS A 53 4.43 -5.77 12.73
CA LYS A 53 3.74 -5.39 13.98
C LYS A 53 3.67 -3.89 14.26
N VAL A 54 4.47 -3.08 13.57
CA VAL A 54 4.59 -1.63 13.79
C VAL A 54 4.07 -0.82 12.61
N CYS A 55 3.73 -1.48 11.51
CA CYS A 55 3.21 -0.83 10.32
C CYS A 55 1.81 -0.25 10.58
N PRO A 56 1.55 1.04 10.29
CA PRO A 56 0.23 1.63 10.40
C PRO A 56 -0.82 0.84 9.60
N VAL A 57 -2.01 0.66 10.18
CA VAL A 57 -3.10 -0.11 9.55
C VAL A 57 -3.43 0.40 8.15
N CYS A 58 -3.48 1.73 7.96
CA CYS A 58 -3.76 2.34 6.65
C CYS A 58 -2.75 1.92 5.57
N VAL A 59 -1.45 1.87 5.90
CA VAL A 59 -0.39 1.43 4.98
C VAL A 59 -0.56 -0.04 4.65
N THR A 60 -0.75 -0.87 5.69
CA THR A 60 -0.95 -2.32 5.53
C THR A 60 -2.17 -2.62 4.67
N THR A 61 -3.28 -1.91 4.86
CA THR A 61 -4.50 -2.04 4.05
C THR A 61 -4.23 -1.72 2.58
N VAL A 62 -3.55 -0.62 2.28
CA VAL A 62 -3.24 -0.23 0.90
C VAL A 62 -2.28 -1.22 0.24
N PHE A 63 -1.23 -1.65 0.93
CA PHE A 63 -0.25 -2.57 0.35
C PHE A 63 -0.88 -3.95 0.10
N ASN A 64 -1.66 -4.47 1.05
CA ASN A 64 -2.39 -5.72 0.85
C ASN A 64 -3.40 -5.63 -0.30
N TYR A 65 -4.08 -4.50 -0.50
CA TYR A 65 -4.96 -4.29 -1.65
C TYR A 65 -4.22 -4.34 -3.01
N ILE A 66 -2.93 -4.03 -3.02
CA ILE A 66 -2.09 -4.13 -4.23
C ILE A 66 -1.57 -5.56 -4.42
N LEU A 67 -1.10 -6.20 -3.35
CA LEU A 67 -0.51 -7.53 -3.35
C LEU A 67 -1.53 -8.64 -3.60
N HIS A 68 -2.73 -8.45 -3.04
CA HIS A 68 -3.86 -9.35 -3.16
C HIS A 68 -5.01 -8.59 -3.80
N PRO A 69 -4.91 -8.29 -5.12
CA PRO A 69 -6.06 -7.77 -5.83
C PRO A 69 -7.18 -8.79 -5.64
N VAL A 70 -8.28 -8.36 -5.03
CA VAL A 70 -9.48 -9.18 -4.97
C VAL A 70 -9.87 -9.36 -6.44
N ASP A 71 -9.66 -10.56 -6.99
CA ASP A 71 -10.17 -10.89 -8.31
C ASP A 71 -11.65 -10.52 -8.28
N SER A 72 -11.99 -9.49 -9.04
CA SER A 72 -13.39 -9.15 -9.29
C SER A 72 -13.91 -10.24 -10.22
N GLU A 73 -14.24 -11.40 -9.67
CA GLU A 73 -15.26 -12.25 -10.27
C GLU A 73 -16.60 -11.53 -10.09
N GLU A 74 -17.06 -10.87 -11.17
CA GLU A 74 -18.49 -10.67 -11.35
C GLU A 74 -19.16 -12.06 -11.47
N GLY A 75 -19.92 -12.47 -10.45
CA GLY A 75 -20.72 -13.70 -10.51
C GLY A 75 -21.59 -13.89 -9.27
N GLY A 76 -22.89 -13.62 -9.40
CA GLY A 76 -23.87 -13.80 -8.32
C GLY A 76 -24.33 -15.25 -8.08
N GLN A 77 -25.31 -15.35 -7.16
CA GLN A 77 -26.13 -16.50 -6.74
C GLN A 77 -25.41 -17.46 -5.76
N ALA A 78 -26.01 -17.89 -4.64
CA ALA A 78 -27.42 -17.99 -4.26
C ALA A 78 -27.65 -17.68 -2.76
#